data_AF-A0A1F5MJP8-F1
#
_entry.id   AF-A0A1F5MJP8-F1
#
_cell.length_a   1.000
_cell.length_b   1.000
_cell.length_c   1.000
_cell.angle_alpha   90.00
_cell.angle_beta   90.00
_cell.angle_gamma   90.00
#
_symmetry.space_group_name_H-M   'P 1'
#
loop_
_entity.id
_entity.type
_entity.pdbx_description
1 polymer ?
#
loop_
_entity_poly.entity_id
_entity_poly.type
_entity_poly.pdbx_seq_one_letter_code
_entity_poly.pdbx_strand_id
1 'polypeptide(L)' 'MFLFFMSIIVKRGPNDTNDSVIRKFQKRSALENVVQEYRDREFHKSASEKRQEVKKERMRKIMRAKRYNV' A
#
# COMPACT_ATOMS: atom_id res chain seq x y z
N MET A 1 -16.39 5.12 15.12
CA MET A 1 -16.52 4.79 13.69
C MET A 1 -15.67 3.55 13.43
N PHE A 2 -16.27 2.50 12.87
CA PHE A 2 -15.78 1.10 12.86
C PHE A 2 -14.27 0.95 12.58
N LEU A 3 -13.51 0.60 13.61
CA LEU A 3 -12.14 0.10 13.48
C LEU A 3 -12.21 -1.38 13.09
N PHE A 4 -12.52 -1.64 11.82
CA PHE A 4 -12.20 -2.94 11.24
C PHE A 4 -10.67 -3.06 11.26
N PHE A 5 -10.13 -3.98 12.05
CA PHE A 5 -8.82 -4.54 11.72
C PHE A 5 -8.94 -5.00 10.25
N MET A 6 -8.21 -4.37 9.34
CA MET A 6 -8.11 -4.76 7.93
C MET A 6 -7.30 -6.06 7.86
N SER A 7 -7.92 -7.14 8.33
CA SER A 7 -7.40 -8.50 8.19
C SER A 7 -7.63 -8.93 6.75
N ILE A 8 -6.54 -9.02 5.99
CA ILE A 8 -6.59 -9.50 4.60
C ILE A 8 -6.80 -11.01 4.63
N ILE A 9 -8.01 -11.44 4.29
CA ILE A 9 -8.34 -12.85 4.18
C ILE A 9 -8.15 -13.30 2.73
N VAL A 10 -7.24 -14.25 2.51
CA VAL A 10 -7.05 -14.91 1.21
C VAL A 10 -7.46 -16.37 1.35
N LYS A 11 -8.49 -16.77 0.60
CA LYS A 11 -8.92 -18.18 0.51
C LYS A 11 -8.14 -18.87 -0.60
N ARG A 12 -7.68 -20.10 -0.32
CA ARG A 12 -6.99 -20.95 -1.28
C ARG A 12 -7.98 -21.59 -2.25
N GLY A 13 -7.70 -21.53 -3.55
CA GLY A 13 -8.45 -22.27 -4.57
C GLY A 13 -7.90 -23.69 -4.81
N PRO A 14 -8.64 -24.55 -5.54
CA PRO A 14 -8.26 -25.95 -5.79
C PRO A 14 -6.95 -26.10 -6.60
N ASN A 15 -6.62 -25.12 -7.44
CA ASN A 15 -5.42 -25.14 -8.29
C ASN A 15 -4.29 -24.21 -7.78
N ASP A 16 -4.43 -23.65 -6.58
CA ASP A 16 -3.43 -22.74 -6.05
C ASP A 16 -2.29 -23.50 -5.37
N THR A 17 -1.06 -23.25 -5.83
CA THR A 17 0.16 -23.63 -5.10
C THR A 17 0.40 -22.69 -3.91
N ASN A 18 1.19 -23.11 -2.92
CA ASN A 18 1.48 -22.29 -1.75
C ASN A 18 2.04 -20.90 -2.13
N ASP A 19 3.00 -20.86 -3.06
CA ASP A 19 3.59 -19.61 -3.55
C ASP A 19 2.58 -18.70 -4.25
N SER A 20 1.63 -19.29 -4.98
CA SER A 20 0.58 -18.52 -5.64
C SER A 20 -0.33 -17.82 -4.63
N VAL A 21 -0.63 -18.47 -3.50
CA VAL A 21 -1.43 -17.89 -2.41
C VAL A 21 -0.67 -16.74 -1.74
N ILE A 22 0.62 -16.94 -1.46
CA ILE A 22 1.49 -15.90 -0.89
C ILE A 22 1.54 -14.68 -1.82
N ARG A 23 1.71 -14.88 -3.13
CA ARG A 23 1.72 -13.80 -4.11
C ARG A 23 0.37 -13.06 -4.18
N LYS A 24 -0.75 -13.78 -4.09
CA LYS A 24 -2.10 -13.17 -4.04
C LYS A 24 -2.25 -12.30 -2.79
N PHE A 25 -1.79 -12.78 -1.64
CA PHE A 25 -1.77 -12.02 -0.39
C PHE A 25 -0.92 -10.76 -0.50
N GLN A 26 0.32 -10.89 -0.99
CA GLN A 26 1.22 -9.75 -1.19
C GLN A 26 0.59 -8.69 -2.11
N LYS A 27 -0.06 -9.11 -3.20
CA LYS A 27 -0.78 -8.19 -4.10
C LYS A 27 -1.92 -7.46 -3.40
N ARG A 28 -2.75 -8.17 -2.62
CA ARG A 28 -3.84 -7.53 -1.86
C ARG A 28 -3.33 -6.56 -0.79
N SER A 29 -2.29 -6.96 -0.06
CA SER A 29 -1.63 -6.11 0.94
C SER A 29 -1.06 -4.83 0.35
N ALA A 30 -0.48 -4.91 -0.84
CA ALA A 30 -0.01 -3.74 -1.56
C ALA A 30 -1.15 -2.84 -2.08
N LEU A 31 -2.24 -3.43 -2.61
CA LEU A 31 -3.39 -2.70 -3.12
C LEU A 31 -4.13 -1.92 -2.02
N GLU A 32 -4.31 -2.56 -0.87
CA GLU A 32 -5.01 -1.98 0.28
C GLU A 32 -4.12 -0.97 1.06
N ASN A 33 -2.87 -0.74 0.64
CA ASN A 33 -1.90 0.19 1.27
C ASN A 33 -1.72 0.02 2.79
N VAL A 34 -2.03 -1.17 3.31
CA VAL A 34 -2.07 -1.47 4.75
C VAL A 34 -0.75 -1.13 5.43
N VAL A 35 0.36 -1.49 4.79
CA VAL A 35 1.71 -1.25 5.33
C VAL A 35 2.02 0.24 5.49
N GLN A 36 1.60 1.09 4.54
CA GLN A 36 1.84 2.54 4.63
C GLN A 36 0.96 3.15 5.71
N GLU A 37 -0.29 2.71 5.80
CA GLU A 37 -1.22 3.21 6.81
C GLU A 37 -0.73 2.91 8.23
N TYR A 38 -0.21 1.70 8.49
CA TYR A 38 0.38 1.37 9.79
C TYR A 38 1.58 2.26 10.11
N ARG A 39 2.46 2.51 9.13
CA ARG A 39 3.62 3.41 9.31
C ARG A 39 3.20 4.85 9.58
N ASP A 40 2.17 5.35 8.89
CA ASP A 40 1.67 6.71 9.07
C ASP A 40 0.94 6.89 10.41
N ARG A 41 0.47 5.80 11.02
CA ARG A 41 -0.11 5.79 12.37
C ARG A 41 0.94 5.67 13.48
N GLU A 42 2.12 5.14 13.18
CA GLU A 42 3.19 4.90 14.16
C GLU A 42 3.71 6.21 14.77
N PHE A 43 3.74 7.30 14.01
CA PHE A 43 4.23 8.61 14.45
C PHE A 43 3.24 9.73 14.16
N HIS A 44 3.05 10.63 15.14
CA HIS A 44 2.27 11.84 14.92
C HIS A 44 2.99 12.76 13.93
N LYS A 45 2.29 13.18 12.88
CA LYS A 45 2.77 14.17 11.90
C LYS A 45 1.86 15.39 11.88
N SER A 46 2.45 16.57 11.86
CA SER A 46 1.74 17.84 11.70
C SER A 46 1.07 17.94 10.32
N ALA A 47 0.06 18.80 10.19
CA ALA A 47 -0.60 19.05 8.90
C ALA A 47 0.35 19.62 7.84
N SER A 48 1.43 20.29 8.24
CA SER A 48 2.46 20.77 7.31
C SER A 48 3.24 19.61 6.69
N GLU A 49 3.70 18.68 7.53
CA GLU A 49 4.47 17.51 7.10
C GLU A 49 3.65 16.60 6.19
N LYS A 50 2.39 16.34 6.53
CA LYS A 50 1.47 15.57 5.68
C LYS A 50 1.33 16.19 4.28
N ARG A 51 1.21 17.52 4.17
CA ARG A 51 1.14 18.22 2.88
C ARG A 51 2.43 18.10 2.08
N GLN A 52 3.58 18.17 2.75
CA GLN A 52 4.88 17.99 2.10
C GLN A 52 5.08 16.56 1.57
N GLU A 53 4.67 15.55 2.33
CA GLU A 53 4.75 14.14 1.94
C GLU A 53 3.90 13.85 0.71
N VAL A 54 2.64 14.32 0.68
CA VAL A 54 1.74 14.19 -0.48
C VAL A 54 2.34 14.84 -1.73
N LYS A 55 2.89 16.06 -1.60
CA LYS A 55 3.56 16.74 -2.71
C LYS A 55 4.76 15.94 -3.21
N LYS A 56 5.61 15.45 -2.29
CA LYS A 56 6.80 14.64 -2.63
C LYS A 56 6.42 13.32 -3.31
N GLU A 57 5.35 12.66 -2.86
CA GLU A 57 4.85 11.43 -3.48
C GLU A 57 4.30 11.68 -4.90
N ARG A 58 3.51 12.75 -5.08
CA ARG A 58 3.01 13.16 -6.40
C ARG A 58 4.16 13.41 -7.37
N MET A 59 5.19 14.15 -6.96
CA MET A 59 6.36 14.41 -7.79
C MET A 59 7.12 13.13 -8.14
N ARG A 60 7.30 12.21 -7.19
CA ARG A 60 7.93 10.90 -7.45
C ARG A 60 7.17 10.11 -8.52
N LYS A 61 5.83 10.09 -8.46
CA LYS A 61 4.98 9.41 -9.45
C LYS A 61 5.14 10.00 -10.85
N ILE A 62 5.14 11.35 -10.96
CA ILE A 62 5.35 12.06 -12.22
C ILE A 62 6.74 11.74 -12.81
N MET A 63 7.80 11.80 -12.00
CA MET A 63 9.16 11.53 -12.47
C MET A 63 9.35 10.08 -12.93
N ARG A 64 8.72 9.11 -12.24
CA ARG A 64 8.71 7.71 -12.69
C ARG A 64 8.03 7.57 -14.05
N ALA A 65 6.83 8.15 -14.22
CA ALA A 65 6.11 8.09 -15.49
C ALA A 65 6.91 8.73 -16.65
N LYS A 66 7.63 9.83 -16.40
CA LYS A 66 8.52 10.44 -17.39
C LYS A 66 9.65 9.49 -17.83
N ARG A 67 10.24 8.73 -16.91
CA ARG A 67 11.34 7.80 -17.20
C ARG A 67 10.92 6.63 -18.10
N TYR A 68 9.66 6.21 -18.07
CA TYR A 68 9.15 5.11 -18.92
C TYR A 68 8.64 5.57 -20.30
N ASN A 69 8.48 6.89 -20.50
CA ASN A 69 8.08 7.47 -21.79
C ASN A 69 9.29 8.02 -22.60
N VAL A 70 10.51 7.61 -22.21
CA VAL A 70 11.78 7.81 -22.94
C VAL A 70 12.30 6.42 -23.26
#